data_AF-A0A6G6YNV7-F1
#
_entry.id   AF-A0A6G6YNV7-F1
#
_cell.length_a   1.000
_cell.length_b   1.000
_cell.length_c   1.000
_cell.angle_alpha   90.00
_cell.angle_beta   90.00
_cell.angle_gamma   90.00
#
_symmetry.space_group_name_H-M   'P 1'
#
loop_
_entity.id
_entity.type
_entity.pdbx_description
1 polymer ?
#
loop_
_entity_poly.entity_id
_entity_poly.type
_entity_poly.pdbx_seq_one_letter_code
_entity_poly.pdbx_strand_id
1 'polypeptide(L)'
;MTEIIAGIRVPDSAMARAATQLVRDTEDDLLYNHSRRVFFWGALTGNRRKLKFDSELLYIGAMFHDMGLTAAHASPDLRFEVDGANAARDFLKGYGVAERDIEDVWTSIALHTTPGVPEHMRPTIALVTAGVEMDVLGIAYDDFAHEHRDHVCAHHPREANFKENIIDHFAAGTIKKPHTTFGNVKADVLALKDVNYTRTNFCSIILGSKWPT
;
A
#
# COMPACT_ATOMS: atom_id res chain seq x y z
N MET A 1 -24.11 -10.64 6.92
CA MET A 1 -23.79 -11.60 5.85
C MET A 1 -22.38 -11.31 5.37
N THR A 2 -21.60 -12.34 5.09
CA THR A 2 -20.24 -12.18 4.56
C THR A 2 -20.32 -11.59 3.14
N GLU A 3 -19.59 -10.52 2.88
CA GLU A 3 -19.51 -9.86 1.57
C GLU A 3 -18.60 -10.67 0.62
N ILE A 4 -19.03 -10.83 -0.64
CA ILE A 4 -18.25 -11.47 -1.70
C ILE A 4 -18.28 -10.57 -2.93
N ILE A 5 -17.12 -10.12 -3.39
CA ILE A 5 -16.96 -9.26 -4.57
C ILE A 5 -15.96 -9.92 -5.52
N ALA A 6 -16.31 -10.01 -6.80
CA ALA A 6 -15.48 -10.69 -7.82
C ALA A 6 -15.03 -12.11 -7.41
N GLY A 7 -15.89 -12.85 -6.69
CA GLY A 7 -15.56 -14.19 -6.19
C GLY A 7 -14.59 -14.23 -4.99
N ILE A 8 -14.17 -13.08 -4.48
CA ILE A 8 -13.32 -12.94 -3.30
C ILE A 8 -14.19 -12.67 -2.08
N ARG A 9 -14.09 -13.54 -1.07
CA ARG A 9 -14.71 -13.34 0.23
C ARG A 9 -13.95 -12.27 1.01
N VAL A 10 -14.66 -11.26 1.49
CA VAL A 10 -14.09 -10.24 2.39
C VAL A 10 -13.99 -10.82 3.81
N PRO A 11 -12.82 -10.72 4.47
CA PRO A 11 -12.70 -11.14 5.87
C PRO A 11 -13.68 -10.38 6.78
N ASP A 12 -14.41 -11.14 7.59
CA ASP A 12 -15.45 -10.63 8.49
C ASP A 12 -15.21 -11.06 9.93
N SER A 13 -13.95 -11.23 10.34
CA SER A 13 -13.62 -11.38 11.75
C SER A 13 -13.80 -10.05 12.51
N ALA A 14 -13.72 -10.10 13.85
CA ALA A 14 -13.71 -8.88 14.66
C ALA A 14 -12.52 -7.97 14.32
N MET A 15 -11.35 -8.55 14.05
CA MET A 15 -10.13 -7.83 13.69
C MET A 15 -10.28 -7.15 12.32
N ALA A 16 -10.72 -7.87 11.29
CA ALA A 16 -10.97 -7.30 9.96
C ALA A 16 -12.00 -6.15 9.98
N ARG A 17 -13.10 -6.30 10.74
CA ARG A 17 -14.09 -5.22 10.89
C ARG A 17 -13.50 -3.99 11.58
N ALA A 18 -12.74 -4.19 12.66
CA ALA A 18 -12.10 -3.09 13.38
C ALA A 18 -11.05 -2.37 12.53
N ALA A 19 -10.28 -3.12 11.74
CA ALA A 19 -9.35 -2.56 10.75
C ALA A 19 -10.08 -1.70 9.71
N THR A 20 -11.20 -2.22 9.18
CA THR A 20 -12.03 -1.49 8.22
C THR A 20 -12.56 -0.18 8.81
N GLN A 21 -13.04 -0.22 10.06
CA GLN A 21 -13.56 0.95 10.73
C GLN A 21 -12.45 1.98 11.00
N LEU A 22 -11.30 1.54 11.52
CA LEU A 22 -10.17 2.43 11.79
C LEU A 22 -9.71 3.16 10.52
N VAL A 23 -9.58 2.44 9.41
CA VAL A 23 -9.20 3.04 8.13
C VAL A 23 -10.28 3.99 7.64
N ARG A 24 -11.57 3.62 7.74
CA ARG A 24 -12.69 4.52 7.42
C ARG A 24 -12.71 5.80 8.23
N ASP A 25 -12.29 5.75 9.49
CA ASP A 25 -12.26 6.91 10.38
C ASP A 25 -11.04 7.82 10.12
N THR A 26 -10.05 7.34 9.37
CA THR A 26 -8.74 7.98 9.22
C THR A 26 -8.43 8.43 7.79
N GLU A 27 -8.76 7.59 6.80
CA GLU A 27 -8.59 7.83 5.38
C GLU A 27 -9.86 8.44 4.76
N ASP A 28 -9.70 9.16 3.66
CA ASP A 28 -10.83 9.63 2.87
C ASP A 28 -11.40 8.52 1.97
N ASP A 29 -12.47 8.83 1.24
CA ASP A 29 -13.11 7.85 0.35
C ASP A 29 -12.18 7.37 -0.77
N LEU A 30 -11.26 8.21 -1.26
CA LEU A 30 -10.33 7.83 -2.32
C LEU A 30 -9.37 6.77 -1.81
N LEU A 31 -8.69 7.03 -0.69
CA LEU A 31 -7.70 6.11 -0.11
C LEU A 31 -8.37 4.83 0.39
N TYR A 32 -9.53 4.94 1.04
CA TYR A 32 -10.29 3.75 1.46
C TYR A 32 -10.65 2.86 0.28
N ASN A 33 -11.23 3.43 -0.79
CA ASN A 33 -11.60 2.64 -1.96
C ASN A 33 -10.37 2.07 -2.67
N HIS A 34 -9.25 2.80 -2.70
CA HIS A 34 -7.97 2.29 -3.18
C HIS A 34 -7.51 1.07 -2.39
N SER A 35 -7.39 1.17 -1.06
CA SER A 35 -7.01 0.09 -0.15
C SER A 35 -7.91 -1.15 -0.31
N ARG A 36 -9.22 -0.94 -0.48
CA ARG A 36 -10.17 -2.02 -0.77
C ARG A 36 -9.90 -2.69 -2.12
N ARG A 37 -9.66 -1.93 -3.19
CA ARG A 37 -9.30 -2.49 -4.50
C ARG A 37 -7.97 -3.25 -4.45
N VAL A 38 -6.97 -2.73 -3.74
CA VAL A 38 -5.67 -3.40 -3.51
C VAL A 38 -5.87 -4.79 -2.93
N PHE A 39 -6.74 -4.94 -1.93
CA PHE A 39 -7.09 -6.27 -1.38
C PHE A 39 -7.64 -7.21 -2.47
N PHE A 40 -8.63 -6.76 -3.25
CA PHE A 40 -9.25 -7.60 -4.27
C PHE A 40 -8.28 -8.00 -5.37
N TRP A 41 -7.46 -7.07 -5.87
CA TRP A 41 -6.44 -7.36 -6.88
C TRP A 41 -5.35 -8.30 -6.37
N GLY A 42 -4.92 -8.13 -5.12
CA GLY A 42 -4.02 -9.04 -4.45
C GLY A 42 -4.61 -10.45 -4.34
N ALA A 43 -5.84 -10.58 -3.86
CA ALA A 43 -6.50 -11.87 -3.69
C ALA A 43 -6.76 -12.59 -5.02
N LEU A 44 -7.22 -11.86 -6.05
CA LEU A 44 -7.41 -12.39 -7.40
C LEU A 44 -6.07 -12.84 -8.02
N THR A 45 -4.99 -12.10 -7.79
CA THR A 45 -3.64 -12.49 -8.22
C THR A 45 -3.17 -13.75 -7.51
N GLY A 46 -3.41 -13.85 -6.20
CA GLY A 46 -3.10 -15.05 -5.41
C GLY A 46 -3.82 -16.29 -5.95
N ASN A 47 -5.12 -16.16 -6.27
CA ASN A 47 -5.91 -17.24 -6.86
C ASN A 47 -5.38 -17.63 -8.25
N ARG A 48 -5.14 -16.65 -9.14
CA ARG A 48 -4.58 -16.89 -10.48
C ARG A 48 -3.25 -17.62 -10.44
N ARG A 49 -2.36 -17.22 -9.51
CA ARG A 49 -1.03 -17.81 -9.30
C ARG A 49 -1.02 -19.06 -8.41
N LYS A 50 -2.18 -19.48 -7.87
CA LYS A 50 -2.35 -20.61 -6.95
C LYS A 50 -1.45 -20.51 -5.70
N LEU A 51 -1.27 -19.30 -5.18
CA LEU A 51 -0.50 -19.05 -3.96
C LEU A 51 -1.36 -19.34 -2.72
N LYS A 52 -0.75 -19.88 -1.67
CA LYS A 52 -1.38 -20.03 -0.37
C LYS A 52 -1.08 -18.79 0.47
N PHE A 53 -2.11 -18.05 0.85
CA PHE A 53 -1.99 -16.85 1.69
C PHE A 53 -3.13 -16.81 2.70
N ASP A 54 -2.90 -16.11 3.80
CA ASP A 54 -3.96 -15.78 4.76
C ASP A 54 -4.71 -14.54 4.24
N SER A 55 -6.00 -14.71 3.95
CA SER A 55 -6.82 -13.62 3.38
C SER A 55 -7.03 -12.48 4.36
N GLU A 56 -7.02 -12.74 5.66
CA GLU A 56 -7.19 -11.70 6.67
C GLU A 56 -5.90 -10.89 6.83
N LEU A 57 -4.73 -11.52 6.84
CA LEU A 57 -3.46 -10.80 6.84
C LEU A 57 -3.24 -9.97 5.56
N LEU A 58 -3.62 -10.51 4.39
CA LEU A 58 -3.61 -9.74 3.14
C LEU A 58 -4.55 -8.52 3.23
N TYR A 59 -5.73 -8.72 3.82
CA TYR A 59 -6.69 -7.64 4.02
C TYR A 59 -6.13 -6.55 4.93
N ILE A 60 -5.53 -6.90 6.09
CA ILE A 60 -4.90 -5.91 6.96
C ILE A 60 -3.76 -5.17 6.24
N GLY A 61 -2.90 -5.90 5.52
CA GLY A 61 -1.82 -5.29 4.73
C GLY A 61 -2.35 -4.26 3.73
N ALA A 62 -3.35 -4.63 2.94
CA ALA A 62 -3.98 -3.73 1.98
C ALA A 62 -4.69 -2.55 2.64
N MET A 63 -5.38 -2.75 3.77
CA MET A 63 -6.12 -1.70 4.45
C MET A 63 -5.22 -0.65 5.12
N PHE A 64 -4.01 -1.02 5.56
CA PHE A 64 -3.11 -0.11 6.28
C PHE A 64 -2.01 0.50 5.42
N HIS A 65 -1.87 0.10 4.15
CA HIS A 65 -0.66 0.42 3.39
C HIS A 65 -0.43 1.92 3.17
N ASP A 66 -1.51 2.70 3.09
CA ASP A 66 -1.50 4.15 2.88
C ASP A 66 -1.79 4.96 4.15
N MET A 67 -2.01 4.31 5.30
CA MET A 67 -2.32 5.00 6.57
C MET A 67 -1.24 6.01 6.97
N GLY A 68 0.02 5.76 6.59
CA GLY A 68 1.14 6.68 6.84
C GLY A 68 1.08 8.00 6.07
N LEU A 69 0.19 8.14 5.08
CA LEU A 69 -0.08 9.42 4.40
C LEU A 69 -0.94 10.35 5.27
N THR A 70 -1.64 9.81 6.26
CA THR A 70 -2.55 10.57 7.12
C THR A 70 -1.79 11.25 8.26
N ALA A 71 -2.25 12.43 8.68
CA ALA A 71 -1.59 13.20 9.73
C ALA A 71 -1.56 12.47 11.09
N ALA A 72 -2.51 11.55 11.34
CA ALA A 72 -2.60 10.79 12.58
C ALA A 72 -1.47 9.74 12.73
N HIS A 73 -0.91 9.27 11.61
CA HIS A 73 0.11 8.22 11.59
C HIS A 73 1.44 8.66 10.99
N ALA A 74 1.51 9.85 10.39
CA ALA A 74 2.75 10.39 9.83
C ALA A 74 3.77 10.78 10.91
N SER A 75 4.97 10.20 10.84
CA SER A 75 6.14 10.65 11.59
C SER A 75 6.87 11.80 10.87
N PRO A 76 7.73 12.57 11.57
CA PRO A 76 8.49 13.66 10.95
C PRO A 76 9.60 13.18 9.99
N ASP A 77 10.08 11.94 10.13
CA ASP A 77 11.35 11.49 9.55
C ASP A 77 11.31 10.10 8.89
N LEU A 78 10.26 9.29 9.09
CA LEU A 78 10.13 8.01 8.41
C LEU A 78 9.37 8.13 7.10
N ARG A 79 9.64 7.20 6.20
CA ARG A 79 8.83 6.95 5.00
C ARG A 79 7.37 6.65 5.37
N PHE A 80 6.41 7.13 4.58
CA PHE A 80 4.99 6.87 4.86
C PHE A 80 4.67 5.36 4.82
N GLU A 81 5.40 4.58 4.01
CA GLU A 81 5.28 3.13 3.98
C GLU A 81 5.67 2.52 5.34
N VAL A 82 6.69 3.06 6.00
CA VAL A 82 7.10 2.61 7.33
C VAL A 82 6.12 3.05 8.40
N ASP A 83 5.57 4.26 8.28
CA ASP A 83 4.53 4.77 9.18
C ASP A 83 3.26 3.89 9.13
N GLY A 84 2.76 3.57 7.94
CA GLY A 84 1.62 2.67 7.74
C GLY A 84 1.91 1.26 8.27
N ALA A 85 3.11 0.73 8.01
CA ALA A 85 3.53 -0.57 8.53
C ALA A 85 3.57 -0.59 10.07
N ASN A 86 4.09 0.48 10.70
CA ASN A 86 4.10 0.62 12.15
C ASN A 86 2.68 0.67 12.74
N ALA A 87 1.77 1.42 12.10
CA ALA A 87 0.36 1.46 12.50
C ALA A 87 -0.30 0.07 12.44
N ALA A 88 -0.04 -0.70 11.36
CA ALA A 88 -0.54 -2.07 11.23
C ALA A 88 0.02 -3.01 12.30
N ARG A 89 1.33 -2.93 12.59
CA ARG A 89 1.97 -3.72 13.66
C ARG A 89 1.31 -3.46 15.00
N ASP A 90 1.12 -2.20 15.36
CA ASP A 90 0.60 -1.83 16.67
C ASP A 90 -0.87 -2.24 16.81
N PHE A 91 -1.65 -2.13 15.71
CA PHE A 91 -3.00 -2.69 15.62
C PHE A 91 -3.02 -4.21 15.84
N LEU A 92 -2.21 -4.97 15.09
CA LEU A 92 -2.17 -6.43 15.14
C LEU A 92 -1.72 -6.99 16.50
N LYS A 93 -0.80 -6.30 17.18
CA LYS A 93 -0.40 -6.63 18.56
C LYS A 93 -1.59 -6.61 19.52
N GLY A 94 -2.52 -5.66 19.35
CA GLY A 94 -3.75 -5.57 20.14
C GLY A 94 -4.69 -6.78 19.98
N TYR A 95 -4.56 -7.53 18.87
CA TYR A 95 -5.34 -8.73 18.58
C TYR A 95 -4.58 -10.03 18.87
N GLY A 96 -3.35 -9.96 19.41
CA GLY A 96 -2.57 -11.16 19.75
C GLY A 96 -2.10 -11.97 18.54
N VAL A 97 -1.96 -11.33 17.38
CA VAL A 97 -1.42 -11.98 16.17
C VAL A 97 0.04 -12.38 16.40
N ALA A 98 0.44 -13.53 15.85
CA ALA A 98 1.80 -14.04 16.00
C ALA A 98 2.83 -13.06 15.41
N GLU A 99 3.97 -12.88 16.09
CA GLU A 99 5.03 -11.94 15.67
C GLU A 99 5.44 -12.14 14.21
N ARG A 100 5.54 -13.39 13.76
CA ARG A 100 5.91 -13.71 12.38
C ARG A 100 4.89 -13.25 11.34
N ASP A 101 3.60 -13.24 11.69
CA ASP A 101 2.54 -12.77 10.81
C ASP A 101 2.46 -11.24 10.82
N ILE A 102 2.76 -10.63 11.98
CA ILE A 102 2.95 -9.18 12.10
C ILE A 102 4.11 -8.71 11.23
N GLU A 103 5.25 -9.41 11.24
CA GLU A 103 6.40 -9.12 10.37
C GLU A 103 6.03 -9.19 8.89
N ASP A 104 5.25 -10.20 8.49
CA ASP A 104 4.79 -10.34 7.10
C ASP A 104 3.91 -9.17 6.67
N VAL A 105 2.94 -8.78 7.50
CA VAL A 105 2.08 -7.62 7.22
C VAL A 105 2.89 -6.34 7.20
N TRP A 106 3.74 -6.11 8.21
CA TRP A 106 4.63 -4.95 8.25
C TRP A 106 5.50 -4.87 7.00
N THR A 107 6.10 -5.98 6.57
CA THR A 107 6.97 -6.05 5.39
C THR A 107 6.18 -5.81 4.11
N SER A 108 4.96 -6.36 4.01
CA SER A 108 4.06 -6.14 2.86
C SER A 108 3.76 -4.66 2.64
N ILE A 109 3.57 -3.91 3.74
CA ILE A 109 3.30 -2.48 3.69
C ILE A 109 4.61 -1.71 3.47
N ALA A 110 5.68 -1.99 4.20
CA ALA A 110 6.93 -1.24 4.08
C ALA A 110 7.54 -1.30 2.66
N LEU A 111 7.27 -2.37 1.91
CA LEU A 111 7.82 -2.60 0.57
C LEU A 111 6.81 -2.40 -0.58
N HIS A 112 5.56 -2.00 -0.32
CA HIS A 112 4.51 -1.97 -1.35
C HIS A 112 4.80 -1.00 -2.53
N THR A 113 5.70 -0.03 -2.34
CA THR A 113 6.18 0.91 -3.37
C THR A 113 7.56 0.56 -3.94
N THR A 114 8.04 -0.65 -3.69
CA THR A 114 9.39 -1.12 -4.09
C THR A 114 9.26 -2.26 -5.12
N PRO A 115 8.78 -1.99 -6.34
CA PRO A 115 8.58 -3.02 -7.35
C PRO A 115 9.87 -3.80 -7.64
N GLY A 116 9.74 -5.08 -7.96
CA GLY A 116 10.87 -5.99 -8.22
C GLY A 116 11.53 -6.61 -6.99
N VAL A 117 11.06 -6.31 -5.77
CA VAL A 117 11.51 -6.99 -4.54
C VAL A 117 10.42 -7.89 -3.94
N PRO A 118 9.19 -7.40 -3.64
CA PRO A 118 8.14 -8.19 -2.98
C PRO A 118 7.73 -9.48 -3.68
N GLU A 119 7.82 -9.54 -5.01
CA GLU A 119 7.42 -10.72 -5.80
C GLU A 119 8.23 -11.98 -5.52
N HIS A 120 9.42 -11.83 -4.93
CA HIS A 120 10.30 -12.91 -4.51
C HIS A 120 10.13 -13.31 -3.03
N MET A 121 9.19 -12.68 -2.32
CA MET A 121 8.96 -12.89 -0.89
C MET A 121 7.73 -13.75 -0.62
N ARG A 122 7.33 -13.88 0.66
CA ARG A 122 6.14 -14.67 1.05
C ARG A 122 4.87 -14.14 0.37
N PRO A 123 3.86 -14.98 0.13
CA PRO A 123 2.65 -14.60 -0.59
C PRO A 123 1.95 -13.33 -0.07
N THR A 124 1.79 -13.15 1.24
CA THR A 124 1.17 -11.93 1.80
C THR A 124 1.92 -10.65 1.36
N ILE A 125 3.25 -10.69 1.35
CA ILE A 125 4.12 -9.57 0.96
C ILE A 125 3.99 -9.29 -0.53
N ALA A 126 4.07 -10.33 -1.36
CA ALA A 126 3.96 -10.22 -2.81
C ALA A 126 2.58 -9.71 -3.24
N LEU A 127 1.51 -10.12 -2.56
CA LEU A 127 0.14 -9.86 -3.00
C LEU A 127 -0.39 -8.47 -2.63
N VAL A 128 0.08 -7.84 -1.55
CA VAL A 128 -0.21 -6.42 -1.29
C VAL A 128 0.39 -5.56 -2.40
N THR A 129 1.65 -5.81 -2.74
CA THR A 129 2.36 -5.09 -3.82
C THR A 129 1.66 -5.30 -5.16
N ALA A 130 1.32 -6.55 -5.52
CA ALA A 130 0.58 -6.84 -6.76
C ALA A 130 -0.77 -6.11 -6.82
N GLY A 131 -1.44 -5.91 -5.68
CA GLY A 131 -2.67 -5.15 -5.61
C GLY A 131 -2.49 -3.66 -5.90
N VAL A 132 -1.43 -3.05 -5.33
CA VAL A 132 -1.05 -1.64 -5.58
C VAL A 132 -0.63 -1.45 -7.04
N GLU A 133 0.19 -2.36 -7.55
CA GLU A 133 0.68 -2.37 -8.92
C GLU A 133 -0.49 -2.42 -9.94
N MET A 134 -1.49 -3.26 -9.69
CA MET A 134 -2.70 -3.27 -10.51
C MET A 134 -3.49 -1.96 -10.38
N ASP A 135 -3.76 -1.48 -9.17
CA ASP A 135 -4.70 -0.37 -8.98
C ASP A 135 -4.16 0.99 -9.45
N VAL A 136 -2.87 1.25 -9.25
CA VAL A 136 -2.25 2.55 -9.56
C VAL A 136 -1.47 2.50 -10.86
N LEU A 137 -0.68 1.45 -11.08
CA LEU A 137 0.24 1.35 -12.22
C LEU A 137 -0.36 0.62 -13.41
N GLY A 138 -1.48 -0.10 -13.23
CA GLY A 138 -2.11 -0.89 -14.28
C GLY A 138 -1.31 -2.14 -14.68
N ILE A 139 -0.39 -2.58 -13.83
CA ILE A 139 0.40 -3.80 -14.07
C ILE A 139 -0.52 -5.01 -13.96
N ALA A 140 -0.35 -5.98 -14.87
CA ALA A 140 -1.19 -7.17 -15.00
C ALA A 140 -2.68 -6.88 -15.30
N TYR A 141 -3.02 -5.68 -15.77
CA TYR A 141 -4.41 -5.27 -16.07
C TYR A 141 -5.15 -6.26 -16.98
N ASP A 142 -4.48 -6.78 -18.01
CA ASP A 142 -5.05 -7.72 -18.98
C ASP A 142 -5.07 -9.19 -18.48
N ASP A 143 -4.43 -9.47 -17.35
CA ASP A 143 -4.50 -10.78 -16.70
C ASP A 143 -5.76 -10.95 -15.84
N PHE A 144 -6.60 -9.91 -15.72
CA PHE A 144 -7.88 -9.96 -15.02
C PHE A 144 -9.04 -9.96 -16.02
N ALA A 145 -10.00 -10.85 -15.80
CA ALA A 145 -11.25 -10.86 -16.56
C ALA A 145 -11.98 -9.51 -16.44
N HIS A 146 -12.64 -9.09 -17.51
CA HIS A 146 -13.38 -7.83 -17.56
C HIS A 146 -14.41 -7.74 -16.43
N GLU A 147 -15.09 -8.86 -16.15
CA GLU A 147 -16.11 -8.99 -15.12
C GLU A 147 -15.53 -8.77 -13.72
N HIS A 148 -14.29 -9.21 -13.45
CA HIS A 148 -13.63 -8.91 -12.19
C HIS A 148 -13.31 -7.42 -12.07
N ARG A 149 -12.82 -6.81 -13.16
CA ARG A 149 -12.50 -5.37 -13.22
C ARG A 149 -13.73 -4.52 -12.93
N ASP A 150 -14.84 -4.81 -13.60
CA ASP A 150 -16.11 -4.11 -13.41
C ASP A 150 -16.66 -4.31 -12.01
N HIS A 151 -16.69 -5.56 -11.52
CA HIS A 151 -17.34 -5.88 -10.26
C HIS A 151 -16.64 -5.24 -9.07
N VAL A 152 -15.31 -5.23 -9.04
CA VAL A 152 -14.53 -4.54 -8.01
C VAL A 152 -14.72 -3.02 -8.10
N CYS A 153 -14.63 -2.44 -9.30
CA CYS A 153 -14.81 -0.99 -9.49
C CYS A 153 -16.25 -0.53 -9.25
N ALA A 154 -17.26 -1.40 -9.39
CA ALA A 154 -18.64 -1.07 -9.05
C ALA A 154 -18.85 -0.94 -7.53
N HIS A 155 -18.13 -1.74 -6.73
CA HIS A 155 -18.22 -1.71 -5.27
C HIS A 155 -17.26 -0.69 -4.63
N HIS A 156 -16.10 -0.49 -5.25
CA HIS A 156 -15.06 0.44 -4.80
C HIS A 156 -14.66 1.36 -5.96
N PRO A 157 -15.48 2.37 -6.26
CA PRO A 157 -15.32 3.19 -7.46
C PRO A 157 -14.01 3.96 -7.49
N ARG A 158 -13.49 4.11 -8.70
CA ARG A 158 -12.46 5.08 -9.03
C ARG A 158 -13.17 6.37 -9.42
N GLU A 159 -12.93 7.45 -8.70
CA GLU A 159 -13.52 8.75 -9.03
C GLU A 159 -12.97 9.33 -10.35
N ALA A 160 -13.67 10.33 -10.90
CA ALA A 160 -13.38 10.87 -12.23
C ALA A 160 -11.93 11.33 -12.42
N ASN A 161 -11.29 11.87 -11.39
CA ASN A 161 -9.91 12.37 -11.43
C ASN A 161 -8.94 11.53 -10.58
N PHE A 162 -9.25 10.24 -10.40
CA PHE A 162 -8.51 9.36 -9.48
C PHE A 162 -6.99 9.44 -9.61
N LYS A 163 -6.45 9.47 -10.84
CA LYS A 163 -5.00 9.46 -11.08
C LYS A 163 -4.29 10.71 -10.55
N GLU A 164 -4.87 11.89 -10.75
CA GLU A 164 -4.30 13.12 -10.21
C GLU A 164 -4.49 13.16 -8.69
N ASN A 165 -5.68 12.79 -8.22
CA ASN A 165 -6.02 12.87 -6.80
C ASN A 165 -5.20 11.88 -5.94
N ILE A 166 -4.88 10.68 -6.44
CA ILE A 166 -3.98 9.75 -5.72
C ILE A 166 -2.54 10.28 -5.69
N ILE A 167 -2.07 10.95 -6.76
CA ILE A 167 -0.76 11.62 -6.76
C ILE A 167 -0.74 12.77 -5.75
N ASP A 168 -1.83 13.54 -5.65
CA ASP A 168 -1.95 14.63 -4.67
C ASP A 168 -1.89 14.10 -3.22
N HIS A 169 -2.50 12.95 -2.94
CA HIS A 169 -2.38 12.27 -1.64
C HIS A 169 -0.94 11.86 -1.32
N PHE A 170 -0.25 11.25 -2.29
CA PHE A 170 1.16 10.90 -2.15
C PHE A 170 2.04 12.13 -1.92
N ALA A 171 1.78 13.24 -2.62
CA ALA A 171 2.51 14.50 -2.43
C ALA A 171 2.25 15.08 -1.04
N ALA A 172 0.98 15.18 -0.62
CA ALA A 172 0.60 15.72 0.67
C ALA A 172 1.25 14.95 1.84
N GLY A 173 1.33 13.61 1.75
CA GLY A 173 1.95 12.76 2.76
C GLY A 173 3.49 12.82 2.81
N THR A 174 4.14 13.31 1.74
CA THR A 174 5.62 13.27 1.63
C THR A 174 6.28 14.64 1.58
N ILE A 175 5.56 15.70 1.20
CA ILE A 175 6.12 17.06 0.99
C ILE A 175 6.72 17.68 2.25
N LYS A 176 6.23 17.30 3.44
CA LYS A 176 6.76 17.77 4.74
C LYS A 176 8.08 17.08 5.13
N LYS A 177 8.41 15.97 4.48
CA LYS A 177 9.59 15.14 4.77
C LYS A 177 10.25 14.66 3.47
N PRO A 178 10.66 15.58 2.57
CA PRO A 178 11.08 15.25 1.22
C PRO A 178 12.33 14.37 1.18
N HIS A 179 13.19 14.43 2.21
CA HIS A 179 14.37 13.58 2.35
C HIS A 179 14.03 12.08 2.41
N THR A 180 12.82 11.70 2.86
CA THR A 180 12.36 10.31 2.92
C THR A 180 12.06 9.71 1.54
N THR A 181 12.02 10.52 0.50
CA THR A 181 11.81 10.07 -0.90
C THR A 181 13.09 9.57 -1.58
N PHE A 182 14.24 9.69 -0.92
CA PHE A 182 15.51 9.23 -1.47
C PHE A 182 15.49 7.73 -1.76
N GLY A 183 15.74 7.36 -3.03
CA GLY A 183 15.78 5.97 -3.47
C GLY A 183 14.42 5.30 -3.68
N ASN A 184 13.32 6.06 -3.74
CA ASN A 184 11.99 5.50 -4.03
C ASN A 184 11.15 6.36 -4.99
N VAL A 185 10.04 5.79 -5.47
CA VAL A 185 9.16 6.39 -6.50
C VAL A 185 8.47 7.68 -6.07
N LYS A 186 8.41 8.00 -4.77
CA LYS A 186 7.80 9.25 -4.31
C LYS A 186 8.64 10.48 -4.65
N ALA A 187 9.91 10.29 -5.01
CA ALA A 187 10.72 11.36 -5.60
C ALA A 187 10.16 11.86 -6.95
N ASP A 188 9.43 11.01 -7.70
CA ASP A 188 8.76 11.42 -8.94
C ASP A 188 7.48 12.19 -8.67
N VAL A 189 6.76 11.80 -7.61
CA VAL A 189 5.58 12.54 -7.14
C VAL A 189 5.95 13.95 -6.71
N LEU A 190 6.99 14.11 -5.89
CA LEU A 190 7.44 15.44 -5.46
C LEU A 190 8.02 16.26 -6.63
N ALA A 191 8.76 15.65 -7.55
CA ALA A 191 9.24 16.36 -8.75
C ALA A 191 8.09 16.88 -9.63
N LEU A 192 6.93 16.22 -9.62
CA LEU A 192 5.74 16.68 -10.32
C LEU A 192 4.98 17.77 -9.55
N LYS A 193 4.86 17.64 -8.22
CA LYS A 193 3.93 18.46 -7.42
C LYS A 193 4.59 19.60 -6.63
N ASP A 194 5.89 19.57 -6.39
CA ASP A 194 6.64 20.63 -5.70
C ASP A 194 7.73 21.21 -6.60
N VAL A 195 7.50 22.44 -7.09
CA VAL A 195 8.43 23.18 -7.96
C VAL A 195 9.80 23.45 -7.31
N ASN A 196 9.87 23.43 -5.98
CA ASN A 196 11.10 23.66 -5.23
C ASN A 196 11.80 22.34 -4.83
N TYR A 197 11.21 21.19 -5.13
CA TYR A 197 11.78 19.90 -4.75
C TYR A 197 13.08 19.64 -5.51
N THR A 198 14.14 19.37 -4.74
CA THR A 198 15.45 18.98 -5.27
C THR A 198 15.72 17.54 -4.90
N ARG A 199 15.85 16.67 -5.92
CA ARG A 199 16.16 15.26 -5.72
C ARG A 199 17.56 15.09 -5.13
N THR A 200 17.66 14.29 -4.06
CA THR A 200 18.94 13.83 -3.54
C THR A 200 19.62 12.90 -4.55
N ASN A 201 20.86 13.21 -4.91
CA ASN A 201 21.64 12.43 -5.88
C ASN A 201 22.57 11.42 -5.18
N PHE A 202 22.32 10.13 -5.40
CA PHE A 202 23.09 9.03 -4.77
C PHE A 202 24.58 9.06 -5.16
N CYS A 203 24.90 9.27 -6.44
CA CYS A 203 26.28 9.32 -6.91
C CYS A 203 27.07 10.48 -6.26
N SER A 204 26.42 11.63 -6.06
CA SER A 204 27.02 12.78 -5.38
C SER A 204 27.34 12.47 -3.92
N ILE A 205 26.50 11.67 -3.24
CA ILE A 205 26.79 11.18 -1.88
C ILE A 205 28.00 10.26 -1.87
N ILE A 206 28.11 9.33 -2.83
CA ILE A 206 29.28 8.43 -2.94
C ILE A 206 30.55 9.24 -3.20
N LEU A 207 30.54 10.13 -4.19
CA LEU A 207 31.70 10.95 -4.57
C LEU A 207 32.11 11.93 -3.45
N GLY A 208 31.15 12.39 -2.65
CA GLY A 208 31.37 13.24 -1.48
C GLY A 208 31.66 12.47 -0.19
N SER A 209 31.76 11.14 -0.24
CA SER A 209 32.02 10.30 0.93
C SER A 209 33.41 10.58 1.50
N LYS A 210 33.56 10.52 2.82
CA LYS A 210 34.85 10.75 3.51
C LYS A 210 35.85 9.60 3.34
N TRP A 211 35.44 8.48 2.76
CA TRP A 211 36.33 7.37 2.48
C TRP A 211 37.38 7.80 1.44
N PRO A 212 38.66 7.45 1.62
CA PRO A 212 39.70 7.72 0.63
C PRO A 212 39.40 6.95 -0.68
N THR A 213 39.80 7.56 -1.80
CA THR A 213 39.77 6.97 -3.15
C THR A 213 40.86 5.96 -3.37
#